data_AF-A0A0F8W0N5-F1
#
_entry.id   AF-A0A0F8W0N5-F1
#
_cell.length_a   1.000
_cell.length_b   1.000
_cell.length_c   1.000
_cell.angle_alpha   90.00
_cell.angle_beta   90.00
_cell.angle_gamma   90.00
#
_symmetry.space_group_name_H-M   'P 1'
#
loop_
_entity.id
_entity.type
_entity.pdbx_description
1 polymer ?
#
loop_
_entity_poly.entity_id
_entity_poly.type
_entity_poly.pdbx_seq_one_letter_code
_entity_poly.pdbx_strand_id
1 'polypeptide(L)'
;MIYDINYFNRRYHQIESDFLEIMDFIHISDRFGDPCYKIGSSKLMDFCLKVGTEIETLFREILNDKKFDSEHDIAIKRNNQNIDVYKKIIEPKYELRRYSLFVKPIKVEIFPFIKFESKTPEWFKIYSKDKHNKLNLIQNWNMMHSLFSLGALLLLVIN
;
A
#
# COMPACT_ATOMS: atom_id res chain seq x y z
N MET A 1 -0.85 -21.17 8.22
CA MET A 1 -1.64 -21.24 6.98
C MET A 1 -0.73 -20.58 5.97
N ILE A 2 -0.19 -21.33 5.02
CA ILE A 2 0.51 -20.69 3.89
C ILE A 2 -0.62 -19.99 3.16
N TYR A 3 -0.89 -18.71 3.49
CA TYR A 3 -1.68 -17.83 2.65
C TYR A 3 -1.25 -18.12 1.23
N ASP A 4 -2.18 -18.32 0.29
CA ASP A 4 -1.81 -18.68 -1.07
C ASP A 4 -0.98 -17.52 -1.62
N ILE A 5 0.33 -17.57 -1.42
CA ILE A 5 1.26 -16.53 -1.78
C ILE A 5 1.18 -16.35 -3.30
N ASN A 6 0.75 -17.39 -4.01
CA ASN A 6 0.42 -17.35 -5.42
C ASN A 6 -0.86 -16.54 -5.70
N TYR A 7 -1.86 -16.54 -4.82
CA TYR A 7 -3.01 -15.63 -4.91
C TYR A 7 -2.55 -14.18 -4.83
N PHE A 8 -1.84 -13.80 -3.76
CA PHE A 8 -1.41 -12.40 -3.59
C PHE A 8 -0.37 -11.95 -4.63
N ASN A 9 0.53 -12.83 -5.07
CA ASN A 9 1.42 -12.56 -6.21
C ASN A 9 0.63 -12.33 -7.51
N ARG A 10 -0.38 -13.15 -7.80
CA ARG A 10 -1.24 -12.95 -8.99
C ARG A 10 -2.01 -11.63 -8.90
N ARG A 11 -2.55 -11.30 -7.73
CA ARG A 11 -3.25 -10.02 -7.50
C ARG A 11 -2.32 -8.83 -7.65
N TYR A 12 -1.09 -8.91 -7.13
CA TYR A 12 -0.06 -7.90 -7.34
C TYR A 12 0.18 -7.66 -8.83
N HIS A 13 0.46 -8.71 -9.62
CA HIS A 13 0.73 -8.55 -11.05
C HIS A 13 -0.45 -7.97 -11.84
N GLN A 14 -1.69 -8.30 -11.46
CA GLN A 14 -2.88 -7.69 -12.06
C GLN A 14 -2.94 -6.19 -11.76
N ILE A 15 -2.69 -5.78 -10.52
CA ILE A 15 -2.69 -4.36 -10.12
C ILE A 15 -1.49 -3.63 -10.73
N GLU A 16 -0.32 -4.25 -10.81
CA GLU A 16 0.84 -3.72 -11.52
C GLU A 16 0.52 -3.48 -12.99
N SER A 17 -0.16 -4.40 -13.67
CA SER A 17 -0.61 -4.21 -15.05
C SER A 17 -1.55 -3.01 -15.19
N ASP A 18 -2.51 -2.83 -14.25
CA ASP A 18 -3.39 -1.65 -14.24
C ASP A 18 -2.60 -0.34 -14.08
N PHE A 19 -1.54 -0.36 -13.25
CA PHE A 19 -0.66 0.80 -13.05
C PHE A 19 0.17 1.12 -14.30
N LEU A 20 0.71 0.11 -14.97
CA LEU A 20 1.46 0.28 -16.22
C LEU A 20 0.57 0.86 -17.32
N GLU A 21 -0.68 0.42 -17.42
CA GLU A 21 -1.65 1.01 -18.35
C GLU A 21 -1.96 2.49 -18.04
N ILE A 22 -1.91 2.90 -16.77
CA ILE A 22 -2.01 4.32 -16.40
C ILE A 22 -0.75 5.09 -16.84
N MET A 23 0.42 4.47 -16.70
CA MET A 23 1.69 5.07 -17.11
C MET A 23 1.79 5.35 -18.62
N ASP A 24 1.04 4.61 -19.45
CA ASP A 24 0.93 4.91 -20.89
C ASP A 24 0.38 6.32 -21.16
N PHE A 25 -0.36 6.89 -20.20
CA PHE A 25 -0.92 8.24 -20.28
C PHE A 25 -0.20 9.24 -19.36
N ILE A 26 0.31 8.79 -18.21
CA ILE A 26 0.99 9.61 -17.20
C ILE A 26 2.44 9.16 -17.09
N HIS A 27 3.31 9.85 -17.81
CA HIS A 27 4.75 9.65 -17.73
C HIS A 27 5.28 10.21 -16.40
N ILE A 28 5.77 9.33 -15.54
CA ILE A 28 6.45 9.69 -14.29
C ILE A 28 7.90 10.06 -14.54
N SER A 29 8.47 10.95 -13.74
CA SER A 29 9.86 11.40 -13.83
C SER A 29 10.69 10.94 -12.62
N ASP A 30 11.98 11.25 -12.61
CA ASP A 30 12.85 11.03 -11.45
C ASP A 30 12.68 12.10 -10.35
N ARG A 31 11.78 13.08 -10.53
CA ARG A 31 11.57 14.22 -9.63
C ARG A 31 10.15 14.23 -9.07
N PHE A 32 9.99 13.84 -7.81
CA PHE A 32 8.68 13.82 -7.13
C PHE A 32 7.97 15.18 -7.01
N GLY A 33 8.65 16.29 -7.28
CA GLY A 33 8.04 17.62 -7.35
C GLY A 33 7.25 17.88 -8.64
N ASP A 34 7.43 17.05 -9.66
CA ASP A 34 6.91 17.31 -11.01
C ASP A 34 5.38 17.18 -11.08
N PRO A 35 4.72 17.90 -12.01
CA PRO A 35 3.27 17.92 -12.13
C PRO A 35 2.63 16.55 -12.34
N CYS A 36 3.34 15.61 -12.99
CA CYS A 36 2.84 14.24 -13.25
C CYS A 36 2.39 13.54 -11.97
N TYR A 37 3.03 13.83 -10.84
CA TYR A 37 2.73 13.22 -9.55
C TYR A 37 1.48 13.77 -8.87
N LYS A 38 0.99 14.94 -9.31
CA LYS A 38 -0.20 15.60 -8.79
C LYS A 38 -1.47 15.26 -9.58
N ILE A 39 -1.32 14.56 -10.71
CA ILE A 39 -2.45 14.16 -11.53
C ILE A 39 -3.30 13.15 -10.77
N GLY A 40 -4.58 13.47 -10.60
CA GLY A 40 -5.65 12.58 -10.18
C GLY A 40 -6.57 12.26 -11.36
N SER A 41 -7.28 11.14 -11.30
CA SER A 41 -8.27 10.75 -12.31
C SER A 41 -9.22 9.69 -11.76
N SER A 42 -10.33 9.43 -12.45
CA SER A 42 -11.20 8.30 -12.14
C SER A 42 -10.46 6.96 -12.22
N LYS A 43 -9.53 6.80 -13.18
CA LYS A 43 -8.73 5.59 -13.31
C LYS A 43 -7.76 5.39 -12.13
N LEU A 44 -7.17 6.48 -11.64
CA LEU A 44 -6.34 6.46 -10.43
C LEU A 44 -7.19 6.21 -9.16
N MET A 45 -8.44 6.67 -9.12
CA MET A 45 -9.38 6.32 -8.06
C MET A 45 -9.73 4.82 -8.07
N ASP A 46 -10.02 4.23 -9.23
CA ASP A 46 -10.26 2.79 -9.33
C ASP A 46 -9.03 1.98 -8.90
N PHE A 47 -7.84 2.45 -9.32
CA PHE A 47 -6.57 1.90 -8.87
C PHE A 47 -6.41 1.98 -7.35
N CYS A 48 -6.70 3.14 -6.73
CA CYS A 48 -6.68 3.34 -5.27
C CYS A 48 -7.52 2.29 -4.55
N LEU A 49 -8.74 2.05 -5.01
CA LEU A 49 -9.65 1.09 -4.38
C LEU A 49 -9.12 -0.34 -4.50
N LYS A 50 -8.57 -0.71 -5.66
CA LYS A 50 -7.94 -2.03 -5.88
C LYS A 50 -6.73 -2.22 -4.95
N VAL A 51 -5.73 -1.36 -5.05
CA VAL A 51 -4.47 -1.49 -4.31
C VAL A 51 -4.67 -1.36 -2.80
N GLY A 52 -5.49 -0.40 -2.35
CA GLY A 52 -5.75 -0.18 -0.95
C GLY A 52 -6.49 -1.36 -0.30
N THR A 53 -7.43 -1.97 -1.02
CA THR A 53 -8.17 -3.14 -0.51
C THR A 53 -7.27 -4.37 -0.39
N GLU A 54 -6.39 -4.62 -1.36
CA GLU A 54 -5.42 -5.72 -1.27
C GLU A 54 -4.42 -5.51 -0.12
N ILE A 55 -3.89 -4.30 0.06
CA ILE A 55 -3.00 -3.97 1.19
C ILE A 55 -3.72 -4.16 2.52
N GLU A 56 -4.94 -3.64 2.66
CA GLU A 56 -5.71 -3.79 3.90
C GLU A 56 -5.93 -5.27 4.19
N THR A 57 -6.32 -6.06 3.18
CA THR A 57 -6.50 -7.52 3.27
C THR A 57 -5.21 -8.22 3.71
N LEU A 58 -4.07 -7.94 3.07
CA LEU A 58 -2.78 -8.50 3.43
C LEU A 58 -2.40 -8.19 4.88
N PHE A 59 -2.62 -6.96 5.35
CA PHE A 59 -2.37 -6.64 6.75
C PHE A 59 -3.25 -7.47 7.70
N ARG A 60 -4.53 -7.70 7.35
CA ARG A 60 -5.43 -8.55 8.14
C ARG A 60 -4.91 -9.98 8.20
N GLU A 61 -4.54 -10.52 7.05
CA GLU A 61 -4.02 -11.87 6.92
C GLU A 61 -2.71 -12.02 7.71
N ILE A 62 -1.76 -11.11 7.55
CA ILE A 62 -0.51 -11.10 8.33
C ILE A 62 -0.80 -11.08 9.83
N LEU A 63 -1.70 -10.21 10.30
CA LEU A 63 -2.06 -10.11 11.73
C LEU A 63 -2.72 -11.39 12.25
N ASN A 64 -3.43 -12.14 11.39
CA ASN A 64 -4.06 -13.41 11.72
C ASN A 64 -3.09 -14.60 11.73
N ASP A 65 -1.83 -14.41 11.32
CA ASP A 65 -0.82 -15.47 11.38
C ASP A 65 -0.50 -15.88 12.83
N LYS A 66 -0.27 -17.18 13.03
CA LYS A 66 0.00 -17.79 14.35
C LYS A 66 1.24 -17.21 15.04
N LYS A 67 2.19 -16.63 14.31
CA LYS A 67 3.38 -15.97 14.89
C LYS A 67 3.06 -14.76 15.78
N PHE A 68 1.82 -14.27 15.72
CA PHE A 68 1.33 -13.21 16.59
C PHE A 68 0.49 -13.73 17.76
N ASP A 69 0.28 -15.04 17.90
CA ASP A 69 -0.56 -15.60 18.97
C ASP A 69 0.00 -15.33 20.38
N SER A 70 1.31 -15.07 20.50
CA SER A 70 1.96 -14.68 21.77
C SER A 70 1.84 -13.18 22.09
N GLU A 71 1.30 -12.36 21.18
CA GLU A 71 1.13 -10.92 21.42
C GLU A 71 0.02 -10.68 22.45
N HIS A 72 0.28 -9.80 23.42
CA HIS A 72 -0.72 -9.42 24.41
C HIS A 72 -1.99 -8.86 23.74
N ASP A 73 -3.17 -9.29 24.17
CA ASP A 73 -4.48 -8.90 23.62
C ASP A 73 -4.64 -9.11 22.10
N ILE A 74 -3.93 -10.08 21.50
CA ILE A 74 -3.98 -10.30 20.05
C ILE A 74 -5.40 -10.53 19.52
N ALA A 75 -6.27 -11.22 20.28
CA ALA A 75 -7.66 -11.44 19.90
C ALA A 75 -8.44 -10.12 19.76
N ILE A 76 -8.24 -9.18 20.70
CA ILE A 76 -8.87 -7.84 20.65
C ILE A 76 -8.31 -7.05 19.46
N LYS A 77 -6.99 -7.11 19.23
CA LYS A 77 -6.32 -6.42 18.12
C LYS A 77 -6.77 -6.95 16.75
N ARG A 78 -6.99 -8.26 16.62
CA ARG A 78 -7.55 -8.91 15.42
C ARG A 78 -9.01 -8.54 15.18
N ASN A 79 -9.78 -8.19 16.21
CA ASN A 79 -11.14 -7.70 16.05
C ASN A 79 -11.21 -6.20 15.73
N ASN A 80 -10.27 -5.41 16.24
CA ASN A 80 -10.22 -3.95 16.10
C ASN A 80 -9.14 -3.49 15.13
N GLN A 81 -9.08 -4.10 13.95
CA GLN A 81 -8.00 -3.88 13.00
C GLN A 81 -8.02 -2.46 12.43
N ASN A 82 -6.88 -1.78 12.51
CA ASN A 82 -6.65 -0.46 11.94
C ASN A 82 -5.14 -0.24 11.77
N ILE A 83 -4.77 0.90 11.19
CA ILE A 83 -3.38 1.20 10.89
C ILE A 83 -2.49 1.30 12.13
N ASP A 84 -3.02 1.74 13.27
CA ASP A 84 -2.25 1.82 14.52
C ASP A 84 -1.98 0.42 15.08
N VAL A 85 -2.91 -0.52 14.92
CA VAL A 85 -2.68 -1.93 15.22
C VAL A 85 -1.58 -2.50 14.34
N TYR A 86 -1.61 -2.24 13.02
CA TYR A 86 -0.57 -2.73 12.11
C TYR A 86 0.81 -2.16 12.46
N LYS A 87 0.90 -0.85 12.74
CA LYS A 87 2.14 -0.22 13.21
C LYS A 87 2.62 -0.79 14.54
N LYS A 88 1.73 -1.12 15.47
CA LYS A 88 2.12 -1.63 16.79
C LYS A 88 2.55 -3.09 16.78
N ILE A 89 2.02 -3.90 15.86
CA ILE A 89 2.18 -5.37 15.90
C ILE A 89 3.03 -5.89 14.74
N ILE A 90 2.78 -5.41 13.53
CA ILE A 90 3.45 -5.91 12.32
C ILE A 90 4.81 -5.25 12.18
N GLU A 91 4.89 -3.92 12.30
CA GLU A 91 6.14 -3.17 12.10
C GLU A 91 7.30 -3.62 13.02
N PRO A 92 7.13 -3.95 14.31
CA PRO A 92 8.25 -4.43 15.13
C PRO A 92 8.83 -5.78 14.68
N LYS A 93 8.02 -6.63 14.03
CA LYS A 93 8.50 -7.95 13.54
C LYS A 93 9.04 -7.90 12.13
N TYR A 94 8.43 -7.09 11.28
CA TYR A 94 8.76 -7.03 9.86
C TYR A 94 9.70 -5.88 9.49
N GLU A 95 9.76 -4.84 10.32
CA GLU A 95 10.58 -3.63 10.09
C GLU A 95 10.38 -3.04 8.68
N LEU A 96 9.12 -2.90 8.24
CA LEU A 96 8.76 -2.49 6.88
C LEU A 96 9.39 -1.14 6.50
N ARG A 97 9.62 -0.28 7.49
CA ARG A 97 10.32 1.01 7.31
C ARG A 97 11.72 0.91 6.69
N ARG A 98 12.37 -0.26 6.82
CA ARG A 98 13.73 -0.49 6.32
C ARG A 98 13.79 -0.90 4.85
N TYR A 99 12.66 -1.34 4.29
CA TYR A 99 12.64 -1.78 2.90
C TYR A 99 12.42 -0.62 1.95
N SER A 100 13.16 -0.67 0.86
CA SER A 100 13.06 0.21 -0.28
C SER A 100 12.74 -0.58 -1.55
N LEU A 101 12.33 0.13 -2.59
CA LEU A 101 12.12 -0.43 -3.92
C LEU A 101 12.74 0.47 -4.98
N PHE A 102 13.42 -0.14 -5.94
CA PHE A 102 13.98 0.57 -7.08
C PHE A 102 12.98 0.60 -8.25
N VAL A 103 12.49 1.79 -8.59
CA VAL A 103 11.54 2.02 -9.68
C VAL A 103 12.32 2.14 -10.98
N LYS A 104 12.51 1.00 -11.67
CA LYS A 104 13.37 0.89 -12.87
C LYS A 104 13.13 1.97 -13.94
N PRO A 105 11.87 2.31 -14.32
CA PRO A 105 11.63 3.29 -15.39
C PRO A 105 12.22 4.68 -15.13
N ILE A 106 12.22 5.14 -13.87
CA ILE A 106 12.71 6.47 -13.48
C ILE A 106 14.03 6.42 -12.70
N LYS A 107 14.55 5.22 -12.43
CA LYS A 107 15.80 4.97 -11.70
C LYS A 107 15.86 5.61 -10.31
N VAL A 108 14.72 5.61 -9.61
CA VAL A 108 14.59 6.19 -8.27
C VAL A 108 14.27 5.10 -7.25
N GLU A 109 14.84 5.24 -6.07
CA GLU A 109 14.50 4.43 -4.90
C GLU A 109 13.35 5.06 -4.11
N ILE A 110 12.34 4.27 -3.76
CA ILE A 110 11.20 4.69 -2.94
C ILE A 110 11.12 3.89 -1.64
N PHE A 111 10.55 4.51 -0.61
CA PHE A 111 10.35 3.92 0.71
C PHE A 111 8.85 4.00 1.07
N PRO A 112 8.03 3.02 0.64
CA PRO A 112 6.58 3.05 0.81
C PRO A 112 6.10 3.18 2.26
N PHE A 113 6.87 2.61 3.19
CA PHE A 113 6.63 2.57 4.63
C PHE A 113 7.61 3.46 5.40
N ILE A 114 8.14 4.53 4.79
CA ILE A 114 9.04 5.43 5.50
C ILE A 114 8.40 5.97 6.79
N LYS A 115 9.12 5.79 7.91
CA LYS A 115 8.66 6.17 9.26
C LYS A 115 7.37 5.49 9.70
N PHE A 116 7.08 4.28 9.22
CA PHE A 116 5.83 3.59 9.51
C PHE A 116 5.60 3.35 11.01
N GLU A 117 6.65 3.22 11.81
CA GLU A 117 6.59 3.10 13.27
C GLU A 117 5.94 4.30 13.96
N SER A 118 6.00 5.49 13.35
CA SER A 118 5.52 6.74 13.94
C SER A 118 4.45 7.45 13.12
N LYS A 119 4.39 7.21 11.80
CA LYS A 119 3.53 7.93 10.87
C LYS A 119 2.81 6.98 9.92
N THR A 120 1.50 7.18 9.80
CA THR A 120 0.72 6.51 8.74
C THR A 120 1.11 7.09 7.36
N PRO A 121 1.40 6.25 6.36
CA PRO A 121 1.70 6.72 5.00
C PRO A 121 0.52 7.49 4.42
N GLU A 122 0.79 8.57 3.70
CA GLU A 122 -0.25 9.49 3.24
C GLU A 122 -1.27 8.80 2.32
N TRP A 123 -0.79 7.95 1.42
CA TRP A 123 -1.64 7.13 0.56
C TRP A 123 -2.62 6.27 1.39
N PHE A 124 -2.17 5.65 2.49
CA PHE A 124 -3.06 4.83 3.33
C PHE A 124 -4.08 5.68 4.09
N LYS A 125 -3.71 6.90 4.51
CA LYS A 125 -4.66 7.83 5.16
C LYS A 125 -5.78 8.23 4.22
N ILE A 126 -5.44 8.63 2.99
CA ILE A 126 -6.40 9.05 1.97
C ILE A 126 -7.33 7.89 1.65
N TYR A 127 -6.78 6.70 1.37
CA TYR A 127 -7.58 5.49 1.14
C TYR A 127 -8.52 5.21 2.32
N SER A 128 -8.00 5.14 3.55
CA SER A 128 -8.81 4.78 4.73
C SER A 128 -9.94 5.77 4.99
N LYS A 129 -9.68 7.07 4.78
CA LYS A 129 -10.65 8.14 4.99
C LYS A 129 -11.73 8.18 3.90
N ASP A 130 -11.32 8.03 2.64
CA ASP A 130 -12.18 8.34 1.50
C ASP A 130 -12.63 7.09 0.71
N LYS A 131 -12.27 5.84 1.11
CA LYS A 131 -12.65 4.60 0.37
C LYS A 131 -14.14 4.41 0.09
N HIS A 132 -15.02 5.06 0.83
CA HIS A 132 -16.47 5.04 0.62
C HIS A 132 -17.02 6.32 -0.04
N ASN A 133 -16.16 7.31 -0.32
CA ASN A 133 -16.48 8.55 -0.99
C ASN A 133 -15.61 8.74 -2.25
N LYS A 134 -16.13 8.27 -3.38
CA LYS A 134 -15.46 8.34 -4.68
C LYS A 134 -15.10 9.76 -5.12
N LEU A 135 -15.95 10.74 -4.82
CA LEU A 135 -15.70 12.14 -5.19
C LEU A 135 -14.47 12.70 -4.48
N ASN A 136 -14.35 12.44 -3.18
CA ASN A 136 -13.16 12.82 -2.41
C ASN A 136 -11.92 12.07 -2.89
N LEU A 137 -12.03 10.76 -3.17
CA LEU A 137 -10.89 9.99 -3.67
C LEU A 137 -10.35 10.53 -4.98
N ILE A 138 -11.22 10.90 -5.94
CA ILE A 138 -10.77 11.49 -7.21
C ILE A 138 -9.97 12.77 -6.99
N GLN A 139 -10.35 13.58 -5.98
CA GLN A 139 -9.69 14.85 -5.68
C GLN A 139 -8.38 14.68 -4.90
N ASN A 140 -8.31 13.68 -4.02
CA ASN A 140 -7.20 13.51 -3.08
C ASN A 140 -6.17 12.47 -3.55
N TRP A 141 -6.57 11.49 -4.35
CA TRP A 141 -5.69 10.43 -4.84
C TRP A 141 -5.00 10.81 -6.15
N ASN A 142 -3.68 10.58 -6.23
CA ASN A 142 -2.87 11.00 -7.36
C ASN A 142 -1.83 9.94 -7.75
N MET A 143 -1.05 10.23 -8.79
CA MET A 143 -0.02 9.33 -9.29
C MET A 143 1.07 9.02 -8.24
N MET A 144 1.42 9.95 -7.36
CA MET A 144 2.36 9.69 -6.26
C MET A 144 1.79 8.65 -5.29
N HIS A 145 0.54 8.81 -4.87
CA HIS A 145 -0.13 7.84 -4.00
C HIS A 145 -0.21 6.46 -4.65
N SER A 146 -0.45 6.41 -5.96
CA SER A 146 -0.50 5.16 -6.72
C SER A 146 0.85 4.44 -6.77
N LEU A 147 1.94 5.16 -7.07
CA LEU A 147 3.28 4.59 -7.09
C LEU A 147 3.69 4.04 -5.72
N PHE A 148 3.49 4.83 -4.66
CA PHE A 148 3.89 4.43 -3.31
C PHE A 148 3.03 3.28 -2.77
N SER A 149 1.73 3.26 -3.05
CA SER A 149 0.86 2.15 -2.65
C SER A 149 1.15 0.87 -3.43
N LEU A 150 1.45 0.95 -4.73
CA LEU A 150 1.90 -0.23 -5.48
C LEU A 150 3.19 -0.82 -4.88
N GLY A 151 4.14 0.05 -4.56
CA GLY A 151 5.37 -0.37 -3.88
C GLY A 151 5.11 -0.98 -2.50
N ALA A 152 4.19 -0.41 -1.72
CA ALA A 152 3.77 -0.97 -0.44
C ALA A 152 3.18 -2.37 -0.61
N LEU A 153 2.33 -2.57 -1.61
CA LEU A 153 1.75 -3.87 -1.92
C LEU A 153 2.84 -4.90 -2.26
N LEU A 154 3.79 -4.55 -3.14
CA LEU A 154 4.91 -5.45 -3.47
C LEU A 154 5.67 -5.89 -2.22
N LEU A 155 6.03 -4.94 -1.34
CA LEU A 155 6.75 -5.24 -0.11
C LEU A 155 5.98 -6.19 0.81
N LEU A 156 4.67 -6.07 0.90
CA LEU A 156 3.84 -6.97 1.71
C LEU A 156 3.68 -8.37 1.09
N VAL A 157 3.84 -8.49 -0.22
CA VAL A 157 3.73 -9.76 -0.94
C VAL A 157 5.02 -10.58 -0.84
N ILE A 158 6.18 -9.92 -0.82
CA ILE A 158 7.50 -10.58 -0.83
C ILE A 158 8.12 -10.78 0.56
N ASN A 159 7.57 -10.18 1.62
CA ASN A 159 8.07 -10.30 3.00
C ASN A 159 7.08 -11.05 3.90
#